data_AF-A0A173RDR8-F1
#
_entry.id   AF-A0A173RDR8-F1
#
_cell.length_a   1.000
_cell.length_b   1.000
_cell.length_c   1.000
_cell.angle_alpha   90.00
_cell.angle_beta   90.00
_cell.angle_gamma   90.00
#
_symmetry.space_group_name_H-M   'P 1'
#
loop_
_entity.id
_entity.type
_entity.pdbx_description
1 polymer ?
#
loop_
_entity_poly.entity_id
_entity_poly.type
_entity_poly.pdbx_seq_one_letter_code
_entity_poly.pdbx_strand_id
1 'polypeptide(L)'
;MTNKEKYRNEIIELAVNTGKLVLKNGEPALCRETKCEECDFYESDSCKGSTYNFRELLNSEYVEPPVDWTKVPVDTPILVRDSEEDAWRKRHFAKIKNGTVFAWRGSATSWSARGSSDIRAWKMAKLAESEE
;
A
#
# COMPACT_ATOMS: atom_id res chain seq x y z
N MET A 1 -0.40 -11.60 2.30
CA MET A 1 -1.40 -11.73 1.22
C MET A 1 -0.66 -11.81 -0.09
N THR A 2 -1.15 -12.55 -1.07
CA THR A 2 -0.57 -12.57 -2.42
C THR A 2 -1.06 -11.39 -3.26
N ASN A 3 -0.33 -11.03 -4.31
CA ASN A 3 -0.79 -10.01 -5.27
C ASN A 3 -2.17 -10.36 -5.88
N LYS A 4 -2.43 -11.65 -6.12
CA LYS A 4 -3.74 -12.14 -6.60
C LYS A 4 -4.88 -11.85 -5.62
N GLU A 5 -4.63 -11.99 -4.32
CA GLU A 5 -5.62 -11.66 -3.30
C GLU A 5 -5.83 -10.14 -3.20
N LYS A 6 -4.74 -9.36 -3.26
CA LYS A 6 -4.80 -7.90 -3.18
C LYS A 6 -5.58 -7.29 -4.35
N TYR A 7 -5.29 -7.70 -5.58
CA TYR A 7 -5.84 -7.11 -6.80
C TYR A 7 -7.00 -7.91 -7.41
N ARG A 8 -7.73 -8.68 -6.58
CA ARG A 8 -8.70 -9.65 -7.07
C ARG A 8 -9.78 -9.02 -7.94
N ASN A 9 -10.35 -7.90 -7.51
CA ASN A 9 -11.47 -7.25 -8.18
C ASN A 9 -11.00 -6.58 -9.47
N GLU A 10 -9.87 -5.88 -9.41
CA GLU A 10 -9.23 -5.20 -10.53
C GLU A 10 -8.88 -6.21 -11.64
N ILE A 11 -8.28 -7.35 -11.28
CA ILE A 11 -7.96 -8.40 -12.25
C ILE A 11 -9.23 -8.93 -12.92
N ILE A 12 -10.34 -9.10 -12.18
CA ILE A 12 -11.62 -9.57 -12.74
C ILE A 12 -12.15 -8.55 -13.74
N GLU A 13 -12.17 -7.26 -13.39
CA GLU A 13 -12.64 -6.20 -14.29
C GLU A 13 -11.78 -6.09 -15.56
N LEU A 14 -10.46 -6.18 -15.42
CA LEU A 14 -9.55 -6.14 -16.56
C LEU A 14 -9.65 -7.40 -17.43
N ALA A 15 -9.88 -8.58 -16.85
CA ALA A 15 -10.01 -9.83 -17.59
C ALA A 15 -11.22 -9.84 -18.54
N VAL A 16 -12.31 -9.13 -18.18
CA VAL A 16 -13.49 -8.95 -19.05
C VAL A 16 -13.12 -8.23 -20.36
N ASN A 17 -12.10 -7.37 -20.33
CA ASN A 17 -11.67 -6.60 -21.49
C ASN A 17 -10.87 -7.41 -22.54
N THR A 18 -10.65 -8.71 -22.32
CA THR A 18 -9.95 -9.66 -23.23
C THR A 18 -8.54 -9.26 -23.67
N GLY A 19 -7.95 -8.26 -22.99
CA GLY A 19 -6.61 -7.76 -23.28
C GLY A 19 -5.54 -8.49 -22.50
N LYS A 20 -4.29 -8.32 -22.94
CA LYS A 20 -3.13 -8.78 -22.22
C LYS A 20 -2.88 -7.88 -21.01
N LEU A 21 -2.73 -8.49 -19.83
CA LEU A 21 -2.44 -7.78 -18.59
C LEU A 21 -0.96 -7.46 -18.47
N VAL A 22 -0.67 -6.26 -17.98
CA VAL A 22 0.66 -5.75 -17.67
C VAL A 22 0.64 -5.06 -16.30
N LEU A 23 1.79 -4.60 -15.84
CA LEU A 23 1.89 -3.69 -14.71
C LEU A 23 2.25 -2.29 -15.20
N LYS A 24 1.63 -1.31 -14.57
CA LYS A 24 1.98 0.10 -14.68
C LYS A 24 2.17 0.64 -13.28
N ASN A 25 3.39 1.01 -12.90
CA ASN A 25 3.70 1.50 -11.55
C ASN A 25 3.29 0.51 -10.43
N GLY A 26 3.42 -0.80 -10.67
CA GLY A 26 3.07 -1.86 -9.72
C GLY A 26 1.58 -2.23 -9.67
N GLU A 27 0.73 -1.59 -10.47
CA GLU A 27 -0.71 -1.86 -10.53
C GLU A 27 -1.11 -2.60 -11.81
N PRO A 28 -2.08 -3.54 -11.76
CA PRO A 28 -2.60 -4.21 -12.94
C PRO A 28 -3.21 -3.22 -13.95
N ALA A 29 -2.83 -3.37 -15.22
CA ALA A 29 -3.33 -2.55 -16.31
C ALA A 29 -3.45 -3.36 -17.61
N LEU A 30 -4.13 -2.80 -18.62
CA LEU A 30 -4.22 -3.38 -19.96
C LEU A 30 -3.05 -2.92 -20.83
N CYS A 31 -2.39 -3.87 -21.49
CA CYS A 31 -1.29 -3.59 -22.41
C CYS A 31 -1.67 -2.60 -23.52
N ARG A 32 -2.93 -2.62 -23.99
CA ARG A 32 -3.41 -1.73 -25.05
C ARG A 32 -3.60 -0.27 -24.58
N GLU A 33 -3.66 -0.06 -23.27
CA GLU A 33 -3.92 1.24 -22.62
C GLU A 33 -2.67 1.80 -21.92
N THR A 34 -1.59 1.01 -21.88
CA THR A 34 -0.31 1.36 -21.27
C THR A 34 0.75 1.54 -22.35
N LYS A 35 1.45 2.68 -22.35
CA LYS A 35 2.61 2.86 -23.23
C LYS A 35 3.73 1.91 -22.84
N CYS A 36 4.51 1.45 -23.82
CA CYS A 36 5.62 0.55 -23.55
C CYS A 36 6.61 1.12 -22.53
N GLU A 37 6.95 2.41 -22.61
CA GLU A 37 7.85 3.11 -21.67
C GLU A 37 7.33 3.20 -20.22
N GLU A 38 6.02 3.00 -20.01
CA GLU A 38 5.37 3.01 -18.69
C GLU A 38 5.05 1.60 -18.19
N CYS A 39 5.40 0.57 -18.95
CA CYS A 39 5.13 -0.81 -18.61
C CYS A 39 6.29 -1.37 -17.77
N ASP A 40 6.01 -1.87 -16.58
CA ASP A 40 7.06 -2.41 -15.70
C ASP A 40 7.72 -3.69 -16.28
N PHE A 41 7.10 -4.28 -17.31
CA PHE A 41 7.67 -5.39 -18.07
C PHE A 41 8.40 -4.98 -19.35
N TYR A 42 8.58 -3.68 -19.61
CA TYR A 42 9.21 -3.18 -20.83
C TYR A 42 10.63 -3.71 -21.04
N GLU A 43 11.38 -3.91 -19.96
CA GLU A 43 12.75 -4.44 -20.00
C GLU A 43 12.80 -5.97 -20.18
N SER A 44 11.67 -6.67 -20.14
CA SER A 44 11.65 -8.10 -20.47
C SER A 44 11.81 -8.28 -21.98
N ASP A 45 12.75 -9.15 -22.39
CA ASP A 45 13.18 -9.42 -23.78
C ASP A 45 12.06 -9.66 -24.81
N SER A 46 10.81 -9.80 -24.36
CA SER A 46 9.65 -9.62 -25.22
C SER A 46 8.38 -9.34 -24.43
N CYS A 47 7.42 -8.70 -25.10
CA CYS A 47 6.03 -8.71 -24.69
C CYS A 47 5.46 -10.14 -24.46
N LYS A 48 6.06 -11.23 -24.96
CA LYS A 48 5.61 -12.59 -24.62
C LYS A 48 5.96 -12.98 -23.20
N GLY A 49 7.08 -12.50 -22.65
CA GLY A 49 7.51 -12.74 -21.27
C GLY A 49 6.58 -12.10 -20.23
N SER A 50 5.99 -10.95 -20.55
CA SER A 50 5.11 -10.23 -19.60
C SER A 50 3.89 -11.03 -19.11
N THR A 51 3.32 -11.97 -19.88
CA THR A 51 2.22 -12.81 -19.37
C THR A 51 2.72 -13.80 -18.31
N TYR A 52 3.92 -14.36 -18.50
CA TYR A 52 4.57 -15.22 -17.52
C TYR A 52 4.95 -14.42 -16.26
N ASN A 53 5.59 -13.26 -16.45
CA ASN A 53 5.98 -12.36 -15.36
C ASN A 53 4.78 -11.89 -14.54
N PHE A 54 3.67 -11.54 -15.20
CA PHE A 54 2.44 -11.15 -14.51
C PHE A 54 1.87 -12.31 -13.70
N ARG A 55 1.86 -13.54 -14.25
CA ARG A 55 1.42 -14.72 -13.50
C ARG A 55 2.31 -15.01 -12.29
N GLU A 56 3.63 -14.91 -12.43
CA GLU A 56 4.54 -15.10 -11.29
C GLU A 56 4.30 -14.05 -10.22
N LEU A 57 4.19 -12.77 -10.61
CA LEU A 57 3.86 -11.68 -9.70
C LEU A 57 2.54 -11.92 -8.95
N LEU A 58 1.48 -12.35 -9.63
CA LEU A 58 0.20 -12.66 -8.98
C LEU A 58 0.33 -13.71 -7.86
N ASN A 59 1.26 -14.66 -8.01
CA ASN A 59 1.49 -15.71 -7.03
C ASN A 59 2.56 -15.34 -5.98
N SER A 60 3.29 -14.25 -6.16
CA SER A 60 4.24 -13.76 -5.16
C SER A 60 3.52 -13.05 -4.01
N GLU A 61 4.22 -12.95 -2.88
CA GLU A 61 3.75 -12.19 -1.73
C GLU A 61 3.62 -10.70 -2.10
N TYR A 62 2.48 -10.10 -1.76
CA TYR A 62 2.27 -8.67 -1.95
C TYR A 62 3.08 -7.90 -0.91
N VAL A 63 3.90 -6.98 -1.40
CA VAL A 63 4.64 -6.04 -0.56
C VAL A 63 3.93 -4.70 -0.65
N GLU A 64 3.38 -4.24 0.47
CA GLU A 64 2.76 -2.90 0.54
C GLU A 64 3.84 -1.84 0.18
N PRO A 65 3.58 -0.94 -0.77
CA PRO A 65 4.52 0.11 -1.10
C PRO A 65 4.77 1.01 0.12
N PRO A 66 5.98 1.56 0.28
CA PRO A 66 6.29 2.41 1.41
C PRO A 66 5.42 3.67 1.39
N VAL A 67 4.71 3.92 2.49
CA VAL A 67 3.89 5.13 2.65
C VAL A 67 4.81 6.34 2.85
N ASP A 68 4.62 7.37 2.03
CA ASP A 68 5.25 8.68 2.25
C ASP A 68 4.55 9.43 3.38
N TRP A 69 4.97 9.14 4.61
CA TRP A 69 4.44 9.73 5.83
C TRP A 69 4.57 11.26 5.91
N THR A 70 5.40 11.88 5.06
CA THR A 70 5.52 13.35 5.03
C THR A 70 4.30 14.03 4.41
N LYS A 71 3.52 13.28 3.61
CA LYS A 71 2.31 13.75 2.94
C LYS A 71 1.02 13.30 3.62
N VAL A 72 1.11 12.43 4.63
CA VAL A 72 -0.05 11.94 5.36
C VAL A 72 -0.60 13.06 6.27
N PRO A 73 -1.88 13.43 6.16
CA PRO A 73 -2.49 14.44 7.02
C PRO A 73 -2.50 14.03 8.50
N VAL A 74 -2.40 15.02 9.39
CA VAL A 74 -2.62 14.80 10.84
C VAL A 74 -4.03 14.25 11.04
N ASP A 75 -4.16 13.36 12.01
CA ASP A 75 -5.37 12.63 12.37
C ASP A 75 -5.86 11.58 11.36
N THR A 76 -5.09 11.27 10.31
CA THR A 76 -5.41 10.14 9.43
C THR A 76 -5.44 8.82 10.24
N PRO A 77 -6.50 7.99 10.11
CA PRO A 77 -6.54 6.67 10.73
C PRO A 77 -5.41 5.76 10.25
N ILE A 78 -4.70 5.17 11.20
CA ILE A 78 -3.56 4.29 10.95
C ILE A 78 -3.60 3.06 11.86
N LEU A 79 -2.93 2.01 11.43
CA LEU A 79 -2.65 0.82 12.22
C LEU A 79 -1.18 0.86 12.65
N VAL A 80 -0.91 0.60 13.93
CA VAL A 80 0.44 0.63 14.50
C VAL A 80 0.74 -0.56 15.41
N ARG A 81 2.01 -0.97 15.49
CA ARG A 81 2.53 -2.02 16.39
C ARG A 81 4.04 -1.86 16.65
N ASP A 82 4.55 -2.47 17.73
CA ASP A 82 5.96 -2.38 18.14
C ASP A 82 6.78 -3.64 17.81
N SER A 83 6.12 -4.76 17.49
CA SER A 83 6.72 -6.01 17.03
C SER A 83 5.83 -6.68 15.97
N GLU A 84 6.36 -7.69 15.27
CA GLU A 84 5.58 -8.47 14.31
C GLU A 84 4.54 -9.39 14.97
N GLU A 85 4.79 -9.76 16.22
CA GLU A 85 3.91 -10.62 17.04
C GLU A 85 2.75 -9.83 17.66
N ASP A 86 2.88 -8.51 17.76
CA ASP A 86 1.84 -7.64 18.29
C ASP A 86 0.66 -7.50 17.31
N ALA A 87 -0.55 -7.56 17.87
CA ALA A 87 -1.76 -7.18 17.14
C ALA A 87 -1.73 -5.70 16.74
N TRP A 88 -2.20 -5.41 15.52
CA TRP A 88 -2.35 -4.04 15.01
C TRP A 88 -3.32 -3.23 15.87
N ARG A 89 -2.93 -2.00 16.22
CA ARG A 89 -3.74 -1.08 17.02
C ARG A 89 -4.22 0.07 16.16
N LYS A 90 -5.54 0.33 16.15
CA LYS A 90 -6.15 1.50 15.52
C LYS A 90 -5.73 2.77 16.27
N ARG A 91 -5.14 3.74 15.57
CA ARG A 91 -4.70 5.04 16.08
C ARG A 91 -4.90 6.13 15.03
N HIS A 92 -4.63 7.36 15.40
CA HIS A 92 -4.60 8.51 14.50
C HIS A 92 -3.16 9.01 14.34
N PHE A 93 -2.75 9.29 13.10
CA PHE A 93 -1.44 9.83 12.77
C PHE A 93 -1.24 11.20 13.42
N ALA A 94 -0.08 11.42 14.05
CA ALA A 94 0.25 12.70 14.65
C ALA A 94 1.34 13.42 13.86
N LYS A 95 2.44 12.74 13.55
CA LYS A 95 3.56 13.27 12.75
C LYS A 95 4.57 12.19 12.37
N ILE A 96 5.47 12.54 11.46
CA ILE A 96 6.70 11.80 11.14
C ILE A 96 7.90 12.61 11.64
N LYS A 97 8.88 11.95 12.27
CA LYS A 97 10.17 12.59 12.64
C LYS A 97 11.29 11.56 12.50
N ASN A 98 12.32 11.89 11.72
CA ASN A 98 13.48 11.02 11.47
C ASN A 98 13.07 9.60 11.02
N GLY A 99 12.10 9.51 10.09
CA GLY A 99 11.56 8.23 9.61
C GLY A 99 10.70 7.45 10.61
N THR A 100 10.52 7.95 11.84
CA THR A 100 9.70 7.32 12.87
C THR A 100 8.31 7.93 12.91
N VAL A 101 7.28 7.09 12.74
CA VAL A 101 5.87 7.50 12.81
C VAL A 101 5.45 7.68 14.26
N PHE A 102 4.80 8.81 14.54
CA PHE A 102 4.18 9.09 15.82
C PHE A 102 2.66 9.07 15.65
N ALA A 103 1.98 8.39 16.57
CA ALA A 103 0.53 8.35 16.63
C ALA A 103 0.05 8.89 17.97
N TRP A 104 -1.18 9.40 18.01
CA TRP A 104 -1.82 9.82 19.25
C TRP A 104 -2.06 8.63 20.18
N ARG A 105 -2.01 8.86 21.50
CA ARG A 105 -2.28 7.83 22.51
C ARG A 105 -3.78 7.62 22.66
N GLY A 106 -4.16 6.35 22.83
CA GLY A 106 -5.57 5.97 23.01
C GLY A 106 -6.41 6.35 21.80
N SER A 107 -7.55 6.99 22.06
CA SER A 107 -8.47 7.51 21.04
C SER A 107 -8.31 9.01 20.79
N ALA A 108 -7.20 9.61 21.24
CA ALA A 108 -6.98 11.04 21.07
C ALA A 108 -6.71 11.40 19.59
N THR A 109 -6.92 12.68 19.30
CA THR A 109 -6.60 13.35 18.04
C THR A 109 -5.96 14.70 18.34
N SER A 110 -5.58 15.46 17.30
CA SER A 110 -5.09 16.83 17.47
C SER A 110 -6.07 17.75 18.22
N TRP A 111 -7.37 17.44 18.19
CA TRP A 111 -8.41 18.21 18.87
C TRP A 111 -8.49 17.95 20.38
N SER A 112 -8.26 16.70 20.81
CA SER A 112 -8.44 16.29 22.20
C SER A 112 -7.14 16.15 22.98
N ALA A 113 -5.99 16.14 22.29
CA ALA A 113 -4.68 16.02 22.92
C ALA A 113 -4.34 17.27 23.75
N ARG A 114 -3.82 17.05 24.95
CA ARG A 114 -3.44 18.09 25.92
C ARG A 114 -1.96 18.49 25.80
N GLY A 115 -1.18 17.81 24.97
CA GLY A 115 0.21 18.20 24.69
C GLY A 115 1.09 17.12 24.05
N SER A 116 2.39 17.35 24.08
CA SER A 116 3.42 16.48 23.48
C SER A 116 3.58 15.11 24.16
N SER A 117 3.01 14.93 25.36
CA SER A 117 2.95 13.63 26.04
C SER A 117 1.96 12.65 25.39
N ASP A 118 1.04 13.17 24.57
CA ASP A 118 -0.07 12.40 24.00
C ASP A 118 0.28 11.76 22.67
N ILE A 119 1.54 11.84 22.25
CA ILE A 119 2.07 11.14 21.08
C ILE A 119 3.01 10.01 21.51
N ARG A 120 3.04 8.94 20.73
CA ARG A 120 3.94 7.79 20.93
C ARG A 120 4.55 7.39 19.59
N ALA A 121 5.86 7.14 19.60
CA ALA A 121 6.58 6.55 18.48
C ALA A 121 6.20 5.06 18.32
N TRP A 122 6.10 4.61 17.07
CA TRP A 122 5.81 3.22 16.72
C TRP A 122 6.86 2.69 15.76
N LYS A 123 7.27 1.43 15.93
CA LYS A 123 8.22 0.79 15.03
C LYS A 123 7.62 0.44 13.67
N MET A 124 6.34 0.07 13.66
CA MET A 124 5.61 -0.29 12.44
C MET A 124 4.30 0.48 12.38
N ALA A 125 4.00 1.01 11.19
CA ALA A 125 2.78 1.73 10.90
C ALA A 125 2.34 1.45 9.46
N LYS A 126 1.02 1.41 9.23
CA LYS A 126 0.42 1.42 7.90
C LYS A 126 -0.91 2.18 7.92
N LEU A 127 -1.38 2.61 6.75
CA LEU A 127 -2.69 3.26 6.64
C LEU A 127 -3.78 2.25 7.03
N ALA A 128 -4.79 2.72 7.77
CA ALA A 128 -5.98 1.91 7.94
C ALA A 128 -6.74 1.91 6.61
N GLU A 129 -7.10 0.73 6.11
CA GLU A 129 -8.03 0.65 4.98
C GLU A 129 -9.34 1.33 5.40
N SER A 130 -9.85 2.22 4.55
CA SER A 130 -11.16 2.82 4.79
C SER A 130 -12.20 1.72 4.74
N GLU A 131 -12.97 1.56 5.81
CA GLU A 131 -14.25 0.86 5.73
C GLU A 131 -15.17 1.79 4.92
N GLU A 132 -15.39 1.48 3.64
CA GLU A 132 -16.49 2.05 2.84
C GLU A 132 -17.83 1.46 3.28
#